data_AF-X5IGV6-F1
#
_entry.id   AF-X5IGV6-F1
#
_cell.length_a   1.000
_cell.length_b   1.000
_cell.length_c   1.000
_cell.angle_alpha   90.00
_cell.angle_beta   90.00
_cell.angle_gamma   90.00
#
_symmetry.space_group_name_H-M   'P 1'
#
loop_
_entity.id
_entity.type
_entity.pdbx_description
1 polymer ?
#
loop_
_entity_poly.entity_id
_entity_poly.type
_entity_poly.pdbx_seq_one_letter_code
_entity_poly.pdbx_strand_id
1 'polypeptide(L)'
;MEGRRLAVVLIVTSCLSALTVGDTRSVPDVCLQPMDVGPCERQLPRYYFNAVQVTCKRFDYGGCGGNQNRFNSKDDCLKKCLYSLT
;
A
#
# COMPACT_ATOMS: atom_id res chain seq x y z
N MET A 1 -24.11 49.98 -15.01
CA MET A 1 -24.47 49.92 -13.58
C MET A 1 -24.30 48.48 -13.13
N GLU A 2 -23.39 48.29 -12.18
CA GLU A 2 -22.99 47.10 -11.41
C GLU A 2 -23.87 45.84 -11.46
N GLY A 3 -23.27 44.65 -11.47
CA GLY A 3 -23.96 43.50 -10.87
C GLY A 3 -23.57 42.08 -11.27
N ARG A 4 -22.40 41.62 -10.80
CA ARG A 4 -22.13 40.24 -10.34
C ARG A 4 -21.94 39.13 -11.40
N ARG A 5 -20.66 38.98 -11.77
CA ARG A 5 -19.88 37.73 -11.90
C ARG A 5 -20.60 36.56 -12.58
N LEU A 6 -20.64 36.59 -13.92
CA LEU A 6 -20.73 35.36 -14.71
C LEU A 6 -19.61 35.35 -15.77
N ALA A 7 -18.75 34.34 -15.63
CA ALA A 7 -17.88 33.76 -16.65
C ALA A 7 -16.76 34.62 -17.30
N VAL A 8 -15.61 33.96 -17.45
CA VAL A 8 -14.47 34.30 -18.32
C VAL A 8 -13.44 35.28 -17.74
N VAL A 9 -12.60 34.79 -16.80
CA VAL A 9 -11.20 35.27 -16.74
C VAL A 9 -10.43 34.49 -17.80
N LEU A 10 -9.87 35.26 -18.72
CA LEU A 10 -9.15 34.87 -19.93
C LEU A 10 -7.85 34.11 -19.60
N ILE A 11 -7.46 33.25 -20.52
CA ILE A 11 -6.20 32.49 -20.62
C ILE A 11 -5.00 33.24 -20.00
N VAL A 12 -4.55 32.88 -18.80
CA VAL A 12 -3.18 33.14 -18.33
C VAL A 12 -2.80 32.23 -17.16
N THR A 13 -1.68 31.53 -17.34
CA THR A 13 -0.83 30.84 -16.34
C THR A 13 -1.25 29.45 -15.85
N SER A 14 -0.29 28.53 -16.02
CA SER A 14 -0.11 27.25 -15.31
C SER A 14 -0.90 26.03 -15.78
N CYS A 15 -0.55 25.51 -16.95
CA CYS A 15 -0.75 24.10 -17.31
C CYS A 15 0.12 23.11 -16.49
N LEU A 16 0.28 23.25 -15.16
CA LEU A 16 1.21 22.39 -14.40
C LEU A 16 0.66 21.60 -13.21
N SER A 17 -0.64 21.55 -12.96
CA SER A 17 -1.13 20.64 -11.90
C SER A 17 -2.50 20.05 -12.20
N ALA A 18 -2.68 19.57 -13.43
CA ALA A 18 -3.72 18.60 -13.76
C ALA A 18 -3.10 17.21 -14.04
N LEU A 19 -2.08 16.82 -13.28
CA LEU A 19 -1.54 15.45 -13.29
C LEU A 19 -2.03 14.73 -12.03
N THR A 20 -3.14 14.03 -12.22
CA THR A 20 -3.45 12.74 -11.58
C THR A 20 -3.20 12.64 -10.07
N VAL A 21 -4.19 12.98 -9.25
CA VAL A 21 -4.42 12.18 -8.03
C VAL A 21 -5.60 11.28 -8.33
N GLY A 22 -5.35 10.26 -9.14
CA GLY A 22 -6.24 9.12 -9.20
C GLY A 22 -6.18 8.43 -7.86
N ASP A 23 -7.29 8.45 -7.12
CA ASP A 23 -7.52 7.55 -6.00
C ASP A 23 -7.65 6.12 -6.55
N THR A 24 -6.52 5.52 -6.91
CA THR A 24 -6.45 4.09 -7.18
C THR A 24 -6.06 3.44 -5.87
N ARG A 25 -7.00 2.69 -5.28
CA ARG A 25 -6.74 1.74 -4.20
C ARG A 25 -5.61 0.81 -4.62
N SER A 26 -4.40 1.15 -4.21
CA SER A 26 -3.18 0.41 -4.53
C SER A 26 -2.89 -0.55 -3.39
N VAL A 27 -2.38 -1.74 -3.74
CA VAL A 27 -1.80 -2.64 -2.75
C VAL A 27 -0.65 -1.89 -2.08
N PRO A 28 -0.61 -1.77 -0.74
CA PRO A 28 0.51 -1.12 -0.07
C PRO A 28 1.85 -1.78 -0.45
N ASP A 29 2.90 -0.99 -0.70
CA ASP A 29 4.22 -1.51 -1.12
C ASP A 29 4.76 -2.60 -0.20
N VAL A 30 4.49 -2.49 1.11
CA VAL A 30 4.84 -3.52 2.10
C VAL A 30 4.31 -4.90 1.73
N CYS A 31 3.11 -4.98 1.15
CA CYS A 31 2.49 -6.24 0.75
C CYS A 31 3.08 -6.81 -0.54
N LEU A 32 3.85 -6.02 -1.29
CA LEU A 32 4.55 -6.43 -2.51
C LEU A 32 5.97 -6.94 -2.24
N GLN A 33 6.49 -6.76 -1.03
CA GLN A 33 7.80 -7.28 -0.66
C GLN A 33 7.81 -8.82 -0.60
N PRO A 34 8.94 -9.48 -0.87
CA PRO A 34 9.02 -10.95 -0.77
C PRO A 34 8.88 -11.42 0.68
N MET A 35 8.59 -12.71 0.87
CA MET A 35 8.79 -13.35 2.18
C MET A 35 10.28 -13.34 2.53
N ASP A 36 10.62 -12.93 3.75
CA ASP A 36 12.01 -12.81 4.20
C ASP A 36 12.17 -13.28 5.65
N VAL A 37 12.90 -14.39 5.80
CA VAL A 37 13.20 -15.02 7.10
C VAL A 37 14.18 -14.17 7.92
N GLY A 38 15.02 -13.35 7.28
CA GLY A 38 16.14 -12.67 7.92
C GLY A 38 17.30 -13.60 8.30
N PRO A 39 18.41 -13.06 8.82
CA PRO A 39 19.64 -13.83 9.07
C PRO A 39 19.69 -14.58 10.40
N CYS A 40 18.74 -14.35 11.32
CA CYS A 40 18.69 -15.05 12.60
C CYS A 40 17.96 -16.41 12.47
N GLU A 41 18.17 -17.32 13.41
CA GLU A 41 17.71 -18.72 13.31
C GLU A 41 16.60 -19.11 14.31
N ARG A 42 15.83 -18.14 14.83
CA ARG A 42 14.64 -18.45 15.64
C ARG A 42 13.48 -18.92 14.75
N GLN A 43 12.54 -19.65 15.32
CA GLN A 43 11.31 -20.05 14.63
C GLN A 43 10.12 -19.27 15.19
N LEU A 44 9.97 -18.02 14.76
CA LEU A 44 8.83 -17.19 15.17
C LEU A 44 7.72 -17.27 14.12
N PRO A 45 6.56 -17.89 14.43
CA PRO A 45 5.47 -17.99 13.46
C PRO A 45 4.94 -16.60 13.12
N ARG A 46 4.96 -16.25 11.83
CA ARG A 46 4.48 -14.99 11.28
C ARG A 46 3.70 -15.23 9.99
N TYR A 47 3.07 -14.19 9.47
CA TYR A 47 2.34 -14.23 8.21
C TYR A 47 2.93 -13.22 7.23
N TYR A 48 3.00 -13.57 5.95
CA TYR A 48 3.33 -12.66 4.86
C TYR A 48 2.21 -12.70 3.80
N PHE A 49 2.02 -11.61 3.08
CA PHE A 49 1.12 -11.56 1.93
C PHE A 49 1.81 -12.14 0.70
N ASN A 50 1.23 -13.17 0.12
CA ASN A 50 1.63 -13.74 -1.16
C ASN A 50 0.80 -13.07 -2.25
N ALA A 51 1.39 -12.12 -2.97
CA ALA A 51 0.71 -11.37 -4.03
C ALA A 51 0.34 -12.23 -5.25
N VAL A 52 1.06 -13.33 -5.50
CA VAL A 52 0.75 -14.26 -6.61
C VAL A 52 -0.56 -15.01 -6.35
N GLN A 53 -0.77 -15.45 -5.12
CA GLN A 53 -1.97 -16.18 -4.72
C GLN A 53 -3.02 -15.31 -4.03
N VAL A 54 -2.74 -14.01 -3.92
CA VAL A 54 -3.61 -13.00 -3.30
C VAL A 54 -4.09 -13.46 -1.90
N THR A 55 -3.16 -13.96 -1.08
CA THR A 55 -3.50 -14.51 0.24
C THR A 55 -2.37 -14.39 1.24
N CYS A 56 -2.71 -14.42 2.53
CA CYS A 56 -1.74 -14.40 3.62
C CYS A 56 -1.34 -15.82 4.03
N LYS A 57 -0.03 -16.10 4.00
CA LYS A 57 0.56 -17.40 4.33
C LYS A 57 1.45 -17.32 5.56
N ARG A 58 1.44 -18.39 6.36
CA ARG A 58 2.36 -18.55 7.49
C ARG A 58 3.80 -18.81 6.99
N PHE A 59 4.78 -18.26 7.68
CA PHE A 59 6.20 -18.60 7.56
C PHE A 59 6.88 -18.47 8.93
N ASP A 60 8.07 -19.04 9.08
CA ASP A 60 8.86 -18.93 10.31
C ASP A 60 9.91 -17.82 10.12
N TYR A 61 9.77 -16.73 10.89
CA TYR A 61 10.69 -15.61 10.88
C TYR A 61 11.86 -15.86 11.84
N GLY A 62 13.07 -15.60 11.36
CA GLY A 62 14.35 -15.80 12.05
C GLY A 62 14.53 -14.98 13.33
N GLY A 63 13.74 -13.93 13.53
CA GLY A 63 13.75 -13.11 14.74
C GLY A 63 14.56 -11.82 14.65
N CYS A 64 15.31 -11.60 13.57
CA CYS A 64 15.94 -10.31 13.27
C CYS A 64 15.98 -10.03 11.76
N GLY A 65 16.12 -8.75 11.39
CA GLY A 65 16.19 -8.32 10.00
C GLY A 65 14.91 -8.58 9.19
N GLY A 66 15.11 -8.95 7.93
CA GLY A 66 14.05 -9.15 6.95
C GLY A 66 13.35 -7.83 6.55
N ASN A 67 12.11 -7.94 6.06
CA ASN A 67 11.32 -6.79 5.61
C ASN A 67 9.96 -6.67 6.36
N GLN A 68 9.09 -5.77 5.87
CA GLN A 68 7.86 -5.40 6.55
C GLN A 68 6.65 -6.27 6.14
N ASN A 69 6.78 -7.15 5.13
CA ASN A 69 5.75 -8.13 4.77
C ASN A 69 5.71 -9.27 5.80
N ARG A 70 5.46 -8.91 7.06
CA ARG A 70 5.55 -9.78 8.22
C ARG A 70 4.59 -9.32 9.31
N PHE A 71 3.53 -10.09 9.50
CA PHE A 71 2.43 -9.79 10.40
C PHE A 71 2.33 -10.85 11.50
N ASN A 72 1.77 -10.47 12.65
CA ASN A 72 1.62 -11.38 13.80
C ASN A 72 0.46 -12.37 13.61
N SER A 73 -0.56 -11.99 12.85
CA SER A 73 -1.74 -12.81 12.58
C SER A 73 -2.10 -12.79 11.10
N LYS A 74 -2.88 -13.79 10.67
CA LYS A 74 -3.43 -13.84 9.32
C LYS A 74 -4.38 -12.66 9.08
N ASP A 75 -5.19 -12.31 10.08
CA ASP A 75 -6.15 -11.21 9.99
C ASP A 75 -5.49 -9.85 9.81
N ASP A 76 -4.40 -9.57 10.53
CA ASP A 76 -3.67 -8.30 10.37
C ASP A 76 -3.08 -8.18 8.95
N CYS A 77 -2.55 -9.28 8.43
CA CYS A 77 -2.06 -9.36 7.06
C CYS A 77 -3.18 -9.11 6.04
N LEU A 78 -4.34 -9.76 6.19
CA LEU A 78 -5.47 -9.59 5.27
C LEU A 78 -6.05 -8.17 5.34
N LYS A 79 -6.18 -7.61 6.55
CA LYS A 79 -6.58 -6.22 6.77
C LYS A 79 -5.67 -5.24 6.08
N LYS A 80 -4.35 -5.47 6.14
CA LYS A 80 -3.37 -4.57 5.54
C LYS A 80 -3.28 -4.72 4.03
N CYS A 81 -3.37 -5.94 3.50
CA CYS A 81 -2.94 -6.23 2.14
C CYS A 81 -4.07 -6.59 1.17
N LEU A 82 -5.22 -7.05 1.68
CA LEU A 82 -6.35 -7.46 0.85
C LEU A 82 -7.48 -6.42 0.88
N TYR A 83 -7.86 -5.95 2.06
CA TYR A 83 -8.97 -5.01 2.21
C TYR A 83 -8.61 -3.56 1.85
N SER A 84 -7.33 -3.25 1.58
CA SER A 84 -6.94 -1.95 1.01
C SER A 84 -7.31 -1.80 -0.48
N LEU A 85 -7.81 -2.87 -1.12
CA LEU A 85 -8.24 -2.88 -2.53
C LEU A 85 -9.75 -2.63 -2.71
N THR A 86 -10.54 -2.66 -1.64
CA THR A 86 -12.02 -2.59 -1.65
C THR A 86 -12.59 -1.30 -1.15
#